data_AF-A0A4R8WTA0-F1
#
_entry.id   AF-A0A4R8WTA0-F1
#
_cell.length_a   1.000
_cell.length_b   1.000
_cell.length_c   1.000
_cell.angle_alpha   90.00
_cell.angle_beta   90.00
_cell.angle_gamma   90.00
#
_symmetry.space_group_name_H-M   'P 1'
#
loop_
_entity.id
_entity.type
_entity.pdbx_description
1 polymer ?
#
loop_
_entity_poly.entity_id
_entity_poly.type
_entity_poly.pdbx_seq_one_letter_code
_entity_poly.pdbx_strand_id
1 'polypeptide(L)' 'MLNNLTGWHFLIILVIVLLLFGAPKLPALARSLGQSMKIFKSEIRSDEPAETKSAPGTDSAPGADAPDPTTKP' A
#
# COMPACT_ATOMS: atom_id res chain seq x y z
N MET A 1 -32.90 5.48 -13.05
CA MET A 1 -33.06 4.76 -11.77
C MET A 1 -31.78 4.01 -11.38
N LEU A 2 -30.59 4.60 -11.51
CA LEU A 2 -29.29 3.94 -11.21
C LEU A 2 -28.29 4.86 -10.46
N ASN A 3 -28.67 6.10 -10.16
CA ASN A 3 -27.78 7.12 -9.59
C ASN A 3 -27.66 7.04 -8.05
N ASN A 4 -28.21 5.99 -7.42
CA ASN A 4 -28.02 5.67 -6.01
C ASN A 4 -26.86 4.67 -5.79
N LEU A 5 -26.02 4.39 -6.80
CA LEU A 5 -24.70 3.78 -6.59
C LEU A 5 -23.73 4.86 -6.08
N THR A 6 -24.08 5.39 -4.92
CA THR A 6 -23.31 6.35 -4.16
C THR A 6 -21.95 5.72 -3.88
N GLY A 7 -20.91 6.22 -4.56
CA GLY A 7 -19.51 6.02 -4.18
C GLY A 7 -19.25 6.40 -2.72
N TRP A 8 -20.19 7.14 -2.11
CA TRP A 8 -20.26 7.36 -0.66
C TRP A 8 -20.25 6.07 0.17
N HIS A 9 -20.86 4.98 -0.30
CA HIS A 9 -20.83 3.69 0.42
C HIS A 9 -19.41 3.12 0.55
N PHE A 10 -18.58 3.27 -0.48
CA PHE A 10 -17.18 2.85 -0.42
C PHE A 10 -16.41 3.62 0.65
N LEU A 11 -16.72 4.90 0.83
CA LEU A 11 -16.09 5.74 1.85
C LEU A 11 -16.48 5.27 3.27
N ILE A 12 -17.76 4.89 3.48
CA ILE A 12 -18.20 4.24 4.73
C ILE A 12 -17.48 2.94 5.01
N ILE A 13 -17.35 2.07 4.01
CA ILE A 13 -16.68 0.78 4.17
C ILE A 13 -15.21 1.01 4.50
N LEU A 14 -14.55 1.95 3.82
CA LEU A 14 -13.18 2.33 4.08
C LEU A 14 -13.01 2.81 5.53
N VAL A 15 -13.89 3.68 6.02
CA VAL A 15 -13.88 4.16 7.42
C VAL A 15 -14.03 3.00 8.41
N ILE A 16 -14.98 2.08 8.18
CA ILE A 16 -15.17 0.90 9.04
C ILE A 16 -13.89 0.03 9.06
N VAL A 17 -13.31 -0.25 7.89
CA VAL A 17 -12.06 -1.01 7.80
C VAL A 17 -10.91 -0.30 8.52
N LEU A 18 -10.81 1.03 8.41
CA LEU A 18 -9.83 1.82 9.17
C LEU A 18 -10.05 1.73 10.68
N LEU A 19 -11.30 1.70 11.16
CA LEU A 19 -11.58 1.51 12.58
C LEU A 19 -11.20 0.11 13.08
N LEU A 20 -11.44 -0.95 12.29
CA LEU A 20 -11.13 -2.33 12.67
C LEU A 20 -9.64 -2.64 12.58
N PHE A 21 -8.98 -2.22 11.50
CA PHE A 21 -7.57 -2.53 11.24
C PHE A 21 -6.63 -1.46 11.81
N GLY A 22 -7.10 -0.22 11.97
CA GLY A 22 -6.28 0.92 12.38
C GLY A 22 -5.50 1.56 11.23
N ALA A 23 -5.19 2.86 11.39
CA ALA A 23 -4.42 3.65 10.42
C ALA A 23 -3.04 3.06 10.03
N PRO A 24 -2.24 2.43 10.92
CA PRO A 24 -0.92 1.93 10.53
C PRO A 24 -0.95 0.56 9.83
N LYS A 25 -2.02 -0.24 9.96
CA LYS A 25 -2.06 -1.61 9.42
C LYS A 25 -2.43 -1.67 7.95
N LEU A 26 -3.31 -0.80 7.47
CA LEU A 26 -3.64 -0.70 6.04
C LEU A 26 -2.44 -0.38 5.14
N PRO A 27 -1.62 0.65 5.42
CA PRO A 27 -0.45 0.94 4.59
C PRO A 27 0.62 -0.16 4.69
N ALA A 28 0.75 -0.83 5.83
CA ALA A 28 1.66 -1.96 5.99
C ALA A 28 1.24 -3.17 5.13
N LEU A 29 -0.05 -3.52 5.14
CA LEU A 29 -0.60 -4.59 4.31
C LEU A 29 -0.54 -4.25 2.82
N ALA A 30 -0.82 -2.98 2.46
CA ALA A 30 -0.71 -2.52 1.08
C ALA A 30 0.75 -2.57 0.57
N ARG A 31 1.73 -2.24 1.43
CA ARG A 31 3.15 -2.36 1.10
C ARG A 31 3.56 -3.81 0.86
N SER A 32 3.19 -4.75 1.74
CA SER A 32 3.56 -6.16 1.58
C SER A 32 2.89 -6.80 0.35
N LEU A 33 1.59 -6.56 0.15
CA LEU A 33 0.86 -7.02 -1.03
C LEU A 33 1.41 -6.39 -2.32
N GLY A 34 1.74 -5.09 -2.30
CA GLY A 34 2.32 -4.38 -3.44
C GLY A 34 3.69 -4.93 -3.85
N GLN A 35 4.54 -5.31 -2.87
CA GLN A 35 5.82 -5.96 -3.15
C GLN A 35 5.63 -7.34 -3.80
N SER A 36 4.74 -8.17 -3.29
CA SER A 36 4.43 -9.49 -3.90
C SER A 36 3.84 -9.35 -5.30
N MET A 37 2.91 -8.41 -5.51
CA MET A 37 2.33 -8.15 -6.82
C MET A 37 3.34 -7.59 -7.83
N LYS A 38 4.29 -6.76 -7.38
CA LYS A 38 5.37 -6.24 -8.23
C LYS A 38 6.25 -7.37 -8.76
N ILE A 39 6.67 -8.28 -7.88
CA ILE A 39 7.51 -9.43 -8.27
C ILE A 39 6.76 -10.32 -9.26
N PHE A 40 5.51 -10.69 -8.94
CA PHE A 40 4.66 -11.49 -9.82
C PHE A 40 4.42 -10.82 -11.19
N LYS A 41 4.17 -9.50 -11.22
CA LYS A 41 4.01 -8.75 -12.47
C LYS A 41 5.30 -8.68 -13.27
N SER A 42 6.45 -8.55 -12.61
CA SER A 42 7.76 -8.52 -13.25
C SER A 42 8.09 -9.85 -13.92
N GLU A 43 7.85 -10.97 -13.25
CA GLU A 43 8.06 -12.31 -13.83
C GLU A 43 7.16 -12.55 -15.04
N ILE A 44 5.86 -12.25 -14.94
CA ILE A 44 4.93 -12.41 -16.07
C ILE A 44 5.29 -11.52 -17.27
N ARG A 45 5.76 -10.30 -17.02
CA ARG A 45 6.20 -9.39 -18.10
C ARG A 45 7.53 -9.78 -18.73
N SER A 46 8.34 -10.60 -18.06
CA SER A 46 9.61 -11.08 -18.62
C SER A 46 9.42 -12.17 -19.67
N ASP A 47 8.29 -12.88 -19.66
CA ASP A 47 7.92 -13.89 -20.66
C ASP A 47 7.24 -13.30 -21.93
N GLU A 48 6.86 -12.02 -21.91
CA GLU A 48 6.39 -11.29 -23.10
C GLU A 48 7.54 -10.43 -23.68
N PRO A 49 7.79 -10.39 -25.00
CA PRO A 49 8.80 -9.50 -25.58
C PRO A 49 8.39 -8.04 -25.36
N ALA A 50 8.99 -7.41 -24.35
CA ALA A 50 8.53 -6.16 -23.77
C ALA A 50 8.99 -4.90 -24.52
N GLU A 51 8.02 -4.08 -24.95
CA GLU A 51 8.22 -2.63 -25.02
C GLU A 51 7.71 -1.94 -23.74
N THR A 52 8.50 -0.97 -23.29
CA THR A 52 8.17 0.12 -22.34
C THR A 52 8.10 -0.20 -20.83
N LYS A 53 9.28 0.01 -20.22
CA LYS A 53 9.59 0.87 -19.06
C LYS A 53 8.41 1.35 -18.19
N SER A 54 8.49 1.04 -16.89
CA SER A 54 8.03 1.94 -15.81
C SER A 54 8.66 1.57 -14.47
N ALA A 55 9.56 2.44 -14.01
CA ALA A 55 9.78 2.75 -12.60
C ALA A 55 9.35 4.21 -12.43
N PRO A 56 8.75 4.61 -11.30
CA PRO A 56 9.53 4.75 -10.07
C PRO A 56 8.90 4.10 -8.83
N GLY A 57 9.77 3.56 -7.97
CA GLY A 57 9.43 3.33 -6.58
C GLY A 57 9.21 4.66 -5.87
N THR A 58 8.14 4.75 -5.09
CA THR A 58 8.10 5.60 -3.90
C THR A 58 8.43 4.70 -2.72
N ASP A 59 9.73 4.43 -2.56
CA ASP A 59 10.30 4.18 -1.24
C ASP A 59 10.28 5.51 -0.50
N SER A 60 9.21 5.76 0.25
CA SER A 60 9.07 6.82 1.27
C SER A 60 7.74 6.59 1.99
N ALA A 61 7.62 6.49 3.31
CA ALA A 61 8.47 7.00 4.38
C ALA A 61 8.09 6.25 5.70
N PRO A 62 8.57 6.65 6.88
CA PRO A 62 9.63 5.97 7.65
C PRO A 62 9.10 5.40 8.97
N GLY A 63 9.99 4.66 9.66
CA GLY A 63 9.75 4.16 11.00
C GLY A 63 9.19 5.22 11.95
N ALA A 64 8.07 4.88 12.58
CA ALA A 64 7.65 5.45 13.84
C ALA A 64 7.85 4.37 14.92
N ASP A 65 9.13 3.98 15.14
CA ASP A 65 9.57 3.38 16.40
C ASP A 65 11.11 3.53 16.56
N ALA A 66 11.48 4.44 17.47
CA ALA A 66 12.75 4.65 18.22
C ALA A 66 14.11 4.78 17.48
N PRO A 67 14.90 5.84 17.82
CA PRO A 67 15.68 5.77 19.05
C PRO A 67 15.58 7.05 19.90
N ASP A 68 15.32 6.90 21.19
CA ASP A 68 15.76 7.89 22.19
C ASP A 68 17.26 7.68 22.39
N PRO A 69 18.14 8.62 22.01
CA PRO A 69 19.58 8.51 22.20
C PRO A 69 20.01 9.35 23.39
N THR A 70 19.54 9.06 24.61
CA THR A 70 20.14 9.64 25.82
C THR A 70 20.20 8.67 26.99
N THR A 71 21.11 7.69 26.96
CA THR A 71 21.78 7.15 28.16
C THR A 71 23.04 6.38 27.78
N LYS A 72 24.20 7.07 27.80
CA LYS A 72 25.52 6.57 28.25
C LYS A 72 26.48 7.78 28.32
N PRO A 73 27.48 7.87 29.24
CA PRO A 73 28.01 6.93 30.24
C PRO A 73 27.45 7.06 31.66
#